data_AF-A0ABC9CZB4-F1
#
_entry.id   AF-A0ABC9CZB4-F1
#
_cell.length_a   1.000
_cell.length_b   1.000
_cell.length_c   1.000
_cell.angle_alpha   90.00
_cell.angle_beta   90.00
_cell.angle_gamma   90.00
#
_symmetry.space_group_name_H-M   'P 1'
#
loop_
_entity.id
_entity.type
_entity.pdbx_description
1 polymer ?
#
loop_
_entity_poly.entity_id
_entity_poly.type
_entity_poly.pdbx_seq_one_letter_code
_entity_poly.pdbx_strand_id
1 'polypeptide(L)'
;MDIAIGRCWKGTAHLWCRWHVLRTAQAELGPIFTFGTNFYNDFHKIINDMLTIDEFENAWAQLLVTYKLQNDEFIQRTYNKRKRWAKPYNKGVYCAGMTSTQRSESANFMLKTHVPRNSSMNKFVMNYNNLLLARYKVEQEAEHLTKQDVFAHERAWPVEIHALQVYTNAANMVFRKQVDKSTRYHVRTTSNPLVFLVVLDKAKQKERYARVEFTVQRRREVVFLSVIVVTTAT
;
A
#
# COMPACT_ATOMS: atom_id res chain seq x y z
N MET A 1 17.18 4.05 16.73
CA MET A 1 16.39 5.03 15.93
C MET A 1 15.08 5.39 16.62
N ASP A 2 14.31 4.41 17.13
CA ASP A 2 13.01 4.65 17.78
C ASP A 2 13.05 5.66 18.94
N ILE A 3 14.09 5.62 19.78
CA ILE A 3 14.24 6.56 20.91
C ILE A 3 14.38 8.01 20.41
N ALA A 4 15.20 8.23 19.38
CA ALA A 4 15.43 9.57 18.84
C ALA A 4 14.18 10.10 18.12
N ILE A 5 13.52 9.28 17.30
CA ILE A 5 12.28 9.66 16.61
C ILE A 5 11.17 9.96 17.63
N GLY A 6 11.00 9.11 18.63
CA GLY A 6 9.99 9.32 19.68
C GLY A 6 10.22 10.59 20.51
N ARG A 7 11.48 11.03 20.63
CA ARG A 7 11.84 12.30 21.30
C ARG A 7 11.61 13.52 20.41
N CYS A 8 12.07 13.48 19.15
CA CYS A 8 12.05 14.63 18.26
C CYS A 8 10.71 14.82 17.52
N TRP A 9 10.02 13.72 17.19
CA TRP A 9 8.78 13.71 16.41
C TRP A 9 7.70 12.85 17.08
N LYS A 10 7.06 13.44 18.09
CA LYS A 10 5.95 12.83 18.82
C LYS A 10 4.76 12.57 17.88
N GLY A 11 4.11 11.43 18.03
CA GLY A 11 2.98 11.03 17.18
C GLY A 11 3.37 10.42 15.83
N THR A 12 4.66 10.44 15.46
CA THR A 12 5.15 9.79 14.24
C THR A 12 5.29 8.28 14.43
N ALA A 13 4.63 7.51 13.56
CA ALA A 13 4.84 6.07 13.49
C ALA A 13 6.14 5.76 12.75
N HIS A 14 7.14 5.22 13.47
CA HIS A 14 8.33 4.67 12.82
C HIS A 14 8.04 3.25 12.34
N LEU A 15 7.91 3.13 11.02
CA LEU A 15 7.69 1.88 10.31
C LEU A 15 8.99 1.33 9.73
N TRP A 16 9.14 0.02 9.81
CA TRP A 16 10.28 -0.68 9.26
C TRP A 16 10.21 -0.75 7.76
N CYS A 17 11.40 -0.68 7.19
CA CYS A 17 11.50 -0.50 5.78
C CYS A 17 11.27 -1.84 5.04
N ARG A 18 10.27 -1.91 4.16
CA ARG A 18 9.85 -3.18 3.54
C ARG A 18 11.00 -3.94 2.88
N TRP A 19 11.77 -3.29 2.03
CA TRP A 19 12.91 -3.94 1.37
C TRP A 19 13.93 -4.47 2.38
N HIS A 20 14.22 -3.73 3.46
CA HIS A 20 15.12 -4.21 4.50
C HIS A 20 14.57 -5.46 5.17
N VAL A 21 13.26 -5.50 5.45
CA VAL A 21 12.61 -6.72 5.99
C VAL A 21 12.75 -7.89 5.01
N LEU A 22 12.49 -7.69 3.72
CA LEU A 22 12.61 -8.74 2.70
C LEU A 22 14.06 -9.18 2.47
N ARG A 23 15.01 -8.26 2.49
CA ARG A 23 16.45 -8.54 2.35
C ARG A 23 16.95 -9.35 3.54
N THR A 24 16.56 -8.98 4.75
CA THR A 24 16.91 -9.76 5.95
C THR A 24 16.24 -11.13 5.90
N ALA A 25 14.97 -11.23 5.45
CA ALA A 25 14.31 -12.52 5.25
C ALA A 25 15.06 -13.41 4.25
N GLN A 26 15.55 -12.84 3.15
CA GLN A 26 16.38 -13.58 2.18
C GLN A 26 17.68 -14.10 2.79
N ALA A 27 18.36 -13.28 3.61
CA ALA A 27 19.60 -13.68 4.26
C ALA A 27 19.41 -14.80 5.28
N GLU A 28 18.30 -14.76 6.05
CA GLU A 28 18.06 -15.67 7.17
C GLU A 28 17.37 -16.97 6.73
N LEU A 29 16.44 -16.90 5.78
CA LEU A 29 15.68 -18.07 5.29
C LEU A 29 16.33 -18.75 4.08
N GLY A 30 17.33 -18.10 3.48
CA GLY A 30 18.16 -18.67 2.42
C GLY A 30 17.35 -19.22 1.25
N PRO A 31 17.59 -20.48 0.81
CA PRO A 31 16.99 -21.05 -0.40
C PRO A 31 15.46 -21.08 -0.40
N ILE A 32 14.83 -21.22 0.77
CA ILE A 32 13.35 -21.27 0.88
C ILE A 32 12.74 -19.94 0.42
N PHE A 33 13.44 -18.82 0.66
CA PHE A 33 13.03 -17.48 0.24
C PHE A 33 13.67 -17.03 -1.09
N THR A 34 13.83 -17.97 -2.03
CA THR A 34 14.29 -17.64 -3.39
C THR A 34 13.14 -17.22 -4.28
N PHE A 35 13.36 -16.24 -5.16
CA PHE A 35 12.36 -15.81 -6.14
C PHE A 35 11.83 -17.01 -6.94
N GLY A 36 10.51 -17.11 -7.05
CA GLY A 36 9.83 -18.19 -7.77
C GLY A 36 9.51 -19.44 -6.93
N THR A 37 10.01 -19.56 -5.70
CA THR A 37 9.56 -20.62 -4.80
C THR A 37 8.12 -20.37 -4.33
N ASN A 38 7.41 -21.44 -3.97
CA ASN A 38 6.06 -21.32 -3.43
C ASN A 38 6.05 -20.46 -2.15
N PHE A 39 7.03 -20.66 -1.26
CA PHE A 39 7.15 -19.85 -0.04
C PHE A 39 7.33 -18.37 -0.35
N TYR A 40 8.21 -18.03 -1.29
CA TYR A 40 8.42 -16.66 -1.71
C TYR A 40 7.12 -16.02 -2.21
N ASN A 41 6.37 -16.72 -3.06
CA ASN A 41 5.11 -16.24 -3.61
C ASN A 41 4.04 -16.07 -2.51
N ASP A 42 3.87 -17.05 -1.63
CA ASP A 42 2.88 -17.00 -0.54
C ASP A 42 3.21 -15.91 0.48
N PHE A 43 4.49 -15.80 0.88
CA PHE A 43 4.95 -14.75 1.79
C PHE A 43 4.76 -13.36 1.16
N HIS A 44 5.14 -13.19 -0.11
CA HIS A 44 4.93 -11.93 -0.81
C HIS A 44 3.44 -11.58 -0.94
N LYS A 45 2.57 -12.56 -1.16
CA LYS A 45 1.12 -12.37 -1.18
C LYS A 45 0.61 -11.84 0.15
N ILE A 46 0.98 -12.48 1.27
CA ILE A 46 0.58 -12.05 2.62
C ILE A 46 1.01 -10.61 2.93
N ILE A 47 2.21 -10.20 2.49
CA ILE A 47 2.74 -8.86 2.75
C ILE A 47 2.14 -7.80 1.80
N ASN A 48 1.82 -8.18 0.57
CA ASN A 48 1.30 -7.26 -0.45
C ASN A 48 -0.19 -7.02 -0.32
N ASP A 49 -0.94 -8.08 -0.03
CA ASP A 49 -2.40 -8.03 -0.04
C ASP A 49 -2.92 -7.11 1.06
N MET A 50 -4.05 -6.48 0.76
CA MET A 50 -4.76 -5.64 1.73
C MET A 50 -5.52 -6.55 2.69
N LEU A 51 -4.82 -7.04 3.71
CA LEU A 51 -5.39 -7.89 4.76
C LEU A 51 -5.79 -7.05 5.98
N THR A 52 -6.88 -7.42 6.62
CA THR A 52 -7.20 -7.08 8.01
C THR A 52 -6.25 -7.82 8.96
N ILE A 53 -6.27 -7.44 10.24
CA ILE A 53 -5.41 -8.08 11.24
C ILE A 53 -5.74 -9.58 11.31
N ASP A 54 -7.01 -9.93 11.38
CA ASP A 54 -7.44 -11.34 11.47
C ASP A 54 -7.04 -12.14 10.23
N GLU A 55 -7.24 -11.58 9.03
CA GLU A 55 -6.80 -12.21 7.78
C GLU A 55 -5.30 -12.46 7.76
N PHE A 56 -4.50 -11.51 8.25
CA PHE A 56 -3.06 -11.64 8.32
C PHE A 56 -2.61 -12.68 9.35
N GLU A 57 -3.21 -12.69 10.55
CA GLU A 57 -2.87 -13.68 11.58
C GLU A 57 -3.18 -15.10 11.09
N ASN A 58 -4.33 -15.30 10.44
CA ASN A 58 -4.72 -16.59 9.86
C ASN A 58 -3.81 -16.99 8.69
N ALA A 59 -3.53 -16.08 7.77
CA ALA A 59 -2.65 -16.35 6.62
C ALA A 59 -1.21 -16.63 7.07
N TRP A 60 -0.72 -15.90 8.07
CA TRP A 60 0.61 -16.11 8.66
C TRP A 60 0.69 -17.48 9.34
N ALA A 61 -0.29 -17.83 10.18
CA ALA A 61 -0.33 -19.14 10.83
C ALA A 61 -0.36 -20.29 9.80
N GLN A 62 -1.17 -20.16 8.76
CA GLN A 62 -1.22 -21.13 7.66
C GLN A 62 0.13 -21.27 6.97
N LEU A 63 0.80 -20.15 6.66
CA LEU A 63 2.14 -20.15 6.06
C LEU A 63 3.14 -20.93 6.92
N LEU A 64 3.16 -20.70 8.24
CA LEU A 64 4.08 -21.40 9.13
C LEU A 64 3.86 -22.90 9.15
N VAL A 65 2.60 -23.33 9.12
CA VAL A 65 2.24 -24.76 9.09
C VAL A 65 2.64 -25.39 7.77
N THR A 66 2.33 -24.77 6.63
CA THR A 66 2.63 -25.29 5.30
C THR A 66 4.13 -25.50 5.08
N TYR A 67 4.96 -24.56 5.55
CA TYR A 67 6.41 -24.59 5.32
C TYR A 67 7.21 -25.10 6.53
N LYS A 68 6.54 -25.56 7.60
CA LYS A 68 7.14 -26.11 8.82
C LYS A 68 8.11 -25.14 9.52
N LEU A 69 7.75 -23.85 9.56
CA LEU A 69 8.56 -22.75 10.10
C LEU A 69 8.10 -22.28 11.50
N GLN A 70 7.29 -23.06 12.21
CA GLN A 70 6.74 -22.65 13.51
C GLN A 70 7.83 -22.38 14.57
N ASN A 71 8.94 -23.13 14.51
CA ASN A 71 10.05 -23.05 15.45
C ASN A 71 11.24 -22.26 14.90
N ASP A 72 11.10 -21.62 13.74
CA ASP A 72 12.17 -20.83 13.15
C ASP A 72 12.37 -19.51 13.92
N GLU A 73 13.58 -19.28 14.42
CA GLU A 73 13.89 -18.14 15.29
C GLU A 73 13.72 -16.81 14.53
N PHE A 74 14.10 -16.75 13.26
CA PHE A 74 13.97 -15.55 12.46
C PHE A 74 12.50 -15.18 12.24
N ILE A 75 11.67 -16.15 11.89
CA ILE A 75 10.23 -15.98 11.69
C ILE A 75 9.56 -15.51 12.99
N GLN A 76 9.88 -16.11 14.13
CA GLN A 76 9.33 -15.70 15.43
C GLN A 76 9.75 -14.27 15.79
N ARG A 77 11.04 -13.92 15.63
CA ARG A 77 11.53 -12.54 15.84
C ARG A 77 10.84 -11.55 14.92
N THR A 78 10.65 -11.91 13.65
CA THR A 78 9.99 -11.07 12.65
C THR A 78 8.52 -10.86 12.99
N TYR A 79 7.81 -11.92 13.38
CA TYR A 79 6.41 -11.86 13.82
C TYR A 79 6.22 -11.00 15.08
N ASN A 80 7.15 -11.06 16.05
CA ASN A 80 7.10 -10.23 17.26
C ASN A 80 7.20 -8.73 16.95
N LYS A 81 7.77 -8.37 15.80
CA LYS A 81 7.88 -6.98 15.32
C LYS A 81 6.84 -6.64 14.24
N ARG A 82 5.82 -7.48 14.01
CA ARG A 82 4.80 -7.28 12.95
C ARG A 82 4.14 -5.90 12.94
N LYS A 83 3.89 -5.31 14.11
CA LYS A 83 3.33 -3.94 14.22
C LYS A 83 4.21 -2.85 13.58
N ARG A 84 5.49 -3.13 13.30
CA ARG A 84 6.41 -2.19 12.67
C ARG A 84 6.46 -2.33 11.15
N TRP A 85 6.12 -3.49 10.58
CA TRP A 85 6.33 -3.75 9.15
C TRP A 85 5.10 -4.32 8.43
N ALA A 86 4.22 -5.04 9.12
CA ALA A 86 3.06 -5.67 8.53
C ALA A 86 1.97 -4.63 8.26
N LYS A 87 1.51 -4.60 7.01
CA LYS A 87 0.53 -3.64 6.49
C LYS A 87 -0.79 -3.56 7.27
N PRO A 88 -1.41 -4.66 7.74
CA PRO A 88 -2.69 -4.62 8.48
C PRO A 88 -2.62 -3.78 9.76
N TYR A 89 -1.47 -3.83 10.44
CA TYR A 89 -1.21 -3.10 11.68
C TYR A 89 -0.97 -1.60 11.46
N ASN A 90 -0.73 -1.19 10.22
CA ASN A 90 -0.44 0.17 9.82
C ASN A 90 -1.63 0.87 9.15
N LYS A 91 -2.83 0.26 9.14
CA LYS A 91 -4.01 0.78 8.43
C LYS A 91 -4.45 2.18 8.89
N GLY A 92 -4.10 2.58 10.11
CA GLY A 92 -4.33 3.92 10.64
C GLY A 92 -3.22 4.94 10.35
N VAL A 93 -2.12 4.52 9.73
CA VAL A 93 -0.99 5.38 9.39
C VAL A 93 -1.06 5.71 7.90
N TYR A 94 -1.32 6.98 7.57
CA TYR A 94 -1.32 7.41 6.19
C TYR A 94 0.11 7.50 5.65
N CYS A 95 0.48 6.54 4.80
CA CYS A 95 1.78 6.53 4.13
C CYS A 95 1.71 7.01 2.66
N ALA A 96 0.55 7.48 2.18
CA ALA A 96 0.35 7.91 0.78
C ALA A 96 0.81 6.88 -0.28
N GLY A 97 0.72 5.58 0.02
CA GLY A 97 1.24 4.52 -0.84
C GLY A 97 2.77 4.38 -0.85
N MET A 98 3.50 5.23 -0.12
CA MET A 98 4.94 5.10 0.08
C MET A 98 5.22 3.89 0.97
N THR A 99 5.59 2.77 0.35
CA THR A 99 6.46 1.83 1.03
C THR A 99 7.82 2.51 1.18
N SER A 100 8.34 2.50 2.40
CA SER A 100 9.62 3.08 2.85
C SER A 100 10.82 2.99 1.88
N THR A 101 10.84 2.07 0.91
CA THR A 101 11.89 1.96 -0.11
C THR A 101 11.57 2.51 -1.48
N GLN A 102 10.31 2.67 -1.87
CA GLN A 102 9.99 3.12 -3.22
C GLN A 102 10.63 4.48 -3.51
N ARG A 103 10.69 5.36 -2.50
CA ARG A 103 11.28 6.70 -2.62
C ARG A 103 12.80 6.67 -2.75
N SER A 104 13.50 5.90 -1.92
CA SER A 104 14.97 5.80 -1.99
C SER A 104 15.45 4.99 -3.18
N GLU A 105 14.74 3.92 -3.56
CA GLU A 105 15.08 3.10 -4.74
C GLU A 105 14.84 3.87 -6.04
N SER A 106 13.72 4.58 -6.15
CA SER A 106 13.47 5.46 -7.29
C SER A 106 14.51 6.57 -7.38
N ALA A 107 14.80 7.26 -6.27
CA ALA A 107 15.84 8.29 -6.26
C ALA A 107 17.23 7.72 -6.62
N ASN A 108 17.60 6.57 -6.05
CA ASN A 108 18.87 5.91 -6.34
C ASN A 108 18.94 5.42 -7.78
N PHE A 109 17.86 4.88 -8.34
CA PHE A 109 17.80 4.46 -9.74
C PHE A 109 17.97 5.68 -10.66
N MET A 110 17.20 6.74 -10.43
CA MET A 110 17.28 7.98 -11.20
C MET A 110 18.69 8.59 -11.16
N LEU A 111 19.30 8.64 -9.97
CA LEU A 111 20.68 9.09 -9.80
C LEU A 111 21.67 8.20 -10.55
N LYS A 112 21.56 6.87 -10.45
CA LYS A 112 22.43 5.94 -11.18
C LYS A 112 22.29 6.06 -12.70
N THR A 113 21.12 6.42 -13.21
CA THR A 113 20.89 6.64 -14.64
C THR A 113 21.53 7.94 -15.15
N HIS A 114 21.54 9.00 -14.32
CA HIS A 114 22.01 10.32 -14.75
C HIS A 114 23.44 10.64 -14.32
N VAL A 115 23.95 9.95 -13.29
CA VAL A 115 25.26 10.18 -12.70
C VAL A 115 26.13 8.92 -12.87
N PRO A 116 27.20 8.99 -13.67
CA PRO A 116 28.17 7.90 -13.78
C PRO A 116 28.79 7.55 -12.41
N ARG A 117 29.00 6.26 -12.15
CA ARG A 117 29.49 5.73 -10.86
C ARG A 117 30.82 6.36 -10.40
N ASN A 118 31.69 6.75 -11.34
CA ASN A 118 33.01 7.32 -11.07
C ASN A 118 33.08 8.83 -11.38
N SER A 119 31.98 9.56 -11.16
CA SER A 119 31.95 11.01 -11.39
C SER A 119 32.73 11.77 -10.32
N SER A 120 33.58 12.70 -10.74
CA SER A 120 34.15 13.71 -9.84
C SER A 120 33.04 14.60 -9.27
N MET A 121 33.26 15.23 -8.11
CA MET A 121 32.21 15.99 -7.41
C MET A 121 31.60 17.11 -8.27
N ASN A 122 32.42 17.81 -9.07
CA ASN A 122 31.93 18.83 -10.00
C ASN A 122 31.02 18.23 -11.10
N LYS A 123 31.37 17.05 -11.64
CA LYS A 123 30.53 16.34 -12.63
C LYS A 123 29.24 15.81 -12.00
N PHE A 124 29.31 15.36 -10.75
CA PHE A 124 28.13 14.97 -9.98
C PHE A 124 27.13 16.12 -9.89
N VAL A 125 27.57 17.31 -9.44
CA VAL A 125 26.68 18.48 -9.29
C VAL A 125 26.07 18.89 -10.63
N MET A 126 26.87 18.91 -11.69
CA MET A 126 26.37 19.24 -13.03
C MET A 126 25.30 18.25 -13.53
N ASN A 127 25.56 16.95 -13.41
CA ASN A 127 24.61 15.91 -13.82
C ASN A 127 23.36 15.89 -12.94
N TYR A 128 23.50 16.18 -11.65
CA TYR A 128 22.37 16.32 -10.73
C TYR A 128 21.48 17.51 -11.11
N ASN A 129 22.07 18.66 -11.46
CA ASN A 129 21.30 19.81 -11.94
C ASN A 129 20.57 19.51 -13.26
N ASN A 130 21.22 18.79 -14.18
CA ASN A 130 20.57 18.34 -15.42
C ASN A 130 19.39 17.40 -15.14
N LEU A 131 19.54 16.48 -14.18
CA LEU A 131 18.45 15.64 -13.71
C LEU A 131 17.28 16.48 -13.16
N LEU A 132 17.56 17.51 -12.34
CA LEU A 132 16.52 18.40 -11.81
C LEU A 132 15.80 19.15 -12.94
N LEU A 133 16.53 19.72 -13.89
CA LEU A 133 15.94 20.42 -15.04
C LEU A 133 15.06 19.51 -15.88
N ALA A 134 15.52 18.29 -16.16
CA ALA A 134 14.71 17.28 -16.86
C ALA A 134 13.42 16.95 -16.08
N ARG A 135 13.48 16.88 -14.74
CA ARG A 135 12.31 16.64 -13.89
C ARG A 135 11.33 17.80 -13.92
N TYR A 136 11.81 19.03 -13.81
CA TYR A 136 10.95 20.22 -13.91
C TYR A 136 10.25 20.29 -15.26
N LYS A 137 10.95 19.97 -16.35
CA LYS A 137 10.34 19.96 -17.68
C LYS A 137 9.19 18.95 -17.77
N VAL A 138 9.42 17.71 -17.32
CA VAL A 138 8.37 16.66 -17.31
C VAL A 138 7.20 17.04 -16.40
N GLU A 139 7.47 17.64 -15.24
CA GLU A 139 6.42 18.11 -14.33
C GLU A 139 5.58 19.23 -14.94
N GLN A 140 6.23 20.21 -15.59
CA GLN A 140 5.57 21.31 -16.28
C GLN A 140 4.72 20.82 -17.47
N GLU A 141 5.22 19.87 -18.26
CA GLU A 141 4.46 19.21 -19.32
C GLU A 141 3.22 18.49 -18.76
N ALA A 142 3.37 17.74 -17.67
CA ALA A 142 2.25 17.04 -17.03
C ALA A 142 1.21 18.01 -16.43
N GLU A 143 1.66 19.11 -15.83
CA GLU A 143 0.77 20.15 -15.30
C GLU A 143 0.03 20.87 -16.43
N HIS A 144 0.73 21.17 -17.54
CA HIS A 144 0.13 21.77 -18.73
C HIS A 144 -0.96 20.87 -19.31
N LEU A 145 -0.68 19.58 -19.50
CA LEU A 145 -1.67 18.59 -19.94
C LEU A 145 -2.86 18.51 -18.98
N THR A 146 -2.62 18.54 -17.66
CA THR A 146 -3.69 18.53 -16.66
C THR A 146 -4.60 19.76 -16.76
N LYS A 147 -4.06 20.93 -17.14
CA LYS A 147 -4.83 22.18 -17.31
C LYS A 147 -5.53 22.28 -18.65
N GLN A 148 -5.00 21.64 -19.70
CA GLN A 148 -5.55 21.72 -21.06
C GLN A 148 -6.58 20.63 -21.37
N ASP A 149 -6.44 19.46 -20.77
CA ASP A 149 -7.21 18.29 -21.18
C ASP A 149 -8.62 18.31 -20.58
N VAL A 150 -9.57 18.83 -21.35
CA VAL A 150 -10.99 18.50 -21.20
C VAL A 150 -11.16 17.09 -21.75
N PHE A 151 -10.78 16.08 -20.95
CA PHE A 151 -10.91 14.67 -21.36
C PHE A 151 -12.28 14.42 -21.99
N ALA A 152 -12.30 14.03 -23.27
CA ALA A 152 -13.50 13.49 -23.89
C ALA A 152 -13.84 12.17 -23.18
N HIS A 153 -14.86 12.20 -22.33
CA HIS A 153 -15.10 11.10 -21.39
C HIS A 153 -15.83 9.93 -22.05
N GLU A 154 -15.21 8.75 -22.09
CA GLU A 154 -15.88 7.46 -22.37
C GLU A 154 -16.92 7.09 -21.30
N ARG A 155 -16.74 7.57 -20.06
CA ARG A 155 -17.62 7.34 -18.91
C ARG A 155 -17.73 8.62 -18.06
N ALA A 156 -18.96 9.00 -17.74
CA ALA A 156 -19.29 10.26 -17.05
C ALA A 156 -20.05 10.03 -15.73
N TRP A 157 -19.48 9.24 -14.81
CA TRP A 157 -20.10 9.03 -13.50
C TRP A 157 -19.95 10.30 -12.63
N PRO A 158 -21.00 10.75 -11.91
CA PRO A 158 -20.94 12.00 -11.13
C PRO A 158 -19.75 12.09 -10.17
N VAL A 159 -19.36 10.96 -9.55
CA VAL A 159 -18.22 10.90 -8.64
C VAL A 159 -16.87 11.07 -9.35
N GLU A 160 -16.74 10.56 -10.59
CA GLU A 160 -15.52 10.71 -11.40
C GLU A 160 -15.40 12.14 -11.93
N ILE A 161 -16.52 12.76 -12.32
CA ILE A 161 -16.57 14.16 -12.75
C ILE A 161 -16.11 15.09 -11.62
N HIS A 162 -16.61 14.88 -10.40
CA HIS A 162 -16.16 15.66 -9.25
C HIS A 162 -14.68 15.40 -8.93
N ALA A 163 -14.22 14.15 -9.01
CA ALA A 163 -12.82 13.81 -8.75
C ALA A 163 -11.86 14.53 -9.73
N LEU A 164 -12.25 14.71 -11.00
CA LEU A 164 -11.48 15.45 -12.00
C LEU A 164 -11.28 16.93 -11.65
N GLN A 165 -12.25 17.55 -10.98
CA GLN A 165 -12.14 18.95 -10.57
C GLN A 165 -11.15 19.15 -9.42
N VAL A 166 -10.84 18.08 -8.68
CA VAL A 166 -10.01 18.12 -7.46
C VAL A 166 -8.63 17.49 -7.69
N TYR A 167 -8.54 16.45 -8.53
CA TYR A 167 -7.33 15.66 -8.72
C TYR A 167 -6.61 15.96 -10.02
N THR A 168 -5.28 15.80 -10.00
CA THR A 168 -4.48 15.75 -11.23
C THR A 168 -4.87 14.53 -12.07
N ASN A 169 -4.57 14.56 -13.38
CA ASN A 169 -4.87 13.46 -14.30
C ASN A 169 -4.36 12.11 -13.79
N ALA A 170 -3.11 12.09 -13.30
CA ALA A 170 -2.50 10.88 -12.75
C ALA A 170 -3.23 10.37 -11.49
N ALA A 171 -3.62 11.26 -10.58
CA ALA A 171 -4.36 10.89 -9.38
C ALA A 171 -5.79 10.42 -9.72
N ASN A 172 -6.45 11.07 -10.68
CA ASN A 172 -7.77 10.65 -11.14
C ASN A 172 -7.75 9.25 -11.78
N MET A 173 -6.72 8.90 -12.56
CA MET A 173 -6.56 7.54 -13.08
C MET A 173 -6.48 6.49 -11.96
N VAL A 174 -5.80 6.80 -10.86
CA VAL A 174 -5.76 5.91 -9.69
C VAL A 174 -7.14 5.82 -9.05
N PHE A 175 -7.84 6.94 -8.91
CA PHE A 175 -9.20 6.99 -8.36
C PHE A 175 -10.18 6.12 -9.16
N ARG A 176 -10.20 6.25 -10.50
CA ARG A 176 -11.06 5.44 -11.38
C ARG A 176 -10.80 3.93 -11.21
N LYS A 177 -9.53 3.52 -11.12
CA LYS A 177 -9.18 2.11 -10.82
C LYS A 177 -9.74 1.64 -9.47
N GLN A 178 -9.88 2.52 -8.48
CA GLN A 178 -10.53 2.16 -7.21
C GLN A 178 -12.05 2.11 -7.33
N VAL A 179 -12.66 3.03 -8.08
CA VAL A 179 -14.08 3.00 -8.41
C VAL A 179 -14.44 1.69 -9.11
N ASP A 180 -13.66 1.25 -10.10
CA ASP A 180 -13.90 -0.03 -10.77
C ASP A 180 -13.77 -1.21 -9.80
N LYS A 181 -12.80 -1.19 -8.89
CA LYS A 181 -12.68 -2.22 -7.85
C LYS A 181 -13.86 -2.23 -6.89
N SER A 182 -14.47 -1.07 -6.63
CA SER A 182 -15.63 -0.94 -5.75
C SER A 182 -16.86 -1.65 -6.31
N THR A 183 -16.97 -1.78 -7.64
CA THR A 183 -18.09 -2.51 -8.29
C THR A 183 -18.11 -4.00 -7.96
N ARG A 184 -17.02 -4.56 -7.44
CA ARG A 184 -16.94 -5.96 -7.00
C ARG A 184 -17.63 -6.21 -5.66
N TYR A 185 -18.20 -5.19 -5.05
CA TYR A 185 -18.85 -5.29 -3.75
C TYR A 185 -20.34 -4.99 -3.88
N HIS A 186 -21.16 -5.82 -3.25
CA HIS A 186 -22.60 -5.63 -3.15
C HIS A 186 -22.98 -5.19 -1.75
N VAL A 187 -23.81 -4.16 -1.65
CA VAL A 187 -24.32 -3.67 -0.38
C VAL A 187 -25.67 -4.33 -0.10
N ARG A 188 -25.80 -4.93 1.08
CA ARG A 188 -27.04 -5.49 1.63
C ARG A 188 -27.46 -4.67 2.84
N THR A 189 -28.74 -4.31 2.87
CA THR A 189 -29.34 -3.59 4.00
C THR A 189 -29.58 -4.55 5.15
N THR A 190 -29.24 -4.14 6.37
CA THR A 190 -29.55 -4.89 7.59
C THR A 190 -30.84 -4.33 8.21
N SER A 191 -31.42 -5.03 9.18
CA SER A 191 -32.57 -4.56 9.97
C SER A 191 -32.36 -3.18 10.61
N ASN A 192 -31.10 -2.78 10.84
CA ASN A 192 -30.73 -1.43 11.26
C ASN A 192 -30.39 -0.56 10.03
N PRO A 193 -31.09 0.56 9.79
CA PRO A 193 -30.86 1.42 8.62
C PRO A 193 -29.52 2.17 8.64
N LEU A 194 -28.78 2.11 9.75
CA LEU A 194 -27.45 2.69 9.90
C LEU A 194 -26.33 1.67 9.66
N VAL A 195 -26.67 0.40 9.45
CA VAL A 195 -25.72 -0.70 9.29
C VAL A 195 -25.91 -1.37 7.93
N PHE A 196 -24.84 -1.42 7.16
CA PHE A 196 -24.79 -2.01 5.84
C PHE A 196 -23.83 -3.19 5.85
N LEU A 197 -24.23 -4.30 5.24
CA LEU A 197 -23.38 -5.45 5.02
C LEU A 197 -22.85 -5.38 3.59
N VAL A 198 -21.54 -5.22 3.44
CA VAL A 198 -20.86 -5.14 2.14
C VAL A 198 -20.21 -6.50 1.86
N VAL A 199 -20.66 -7.18 0.81
CA VAL A 199 -20.23 -8.53 0.45
C VAL A 199 -19.46 -8.49 -0.86
N LEU A 200 -18.30 -9.14 -0.90
CA LEU A 200 -17.51 -9.29 -2.12
C LEU A 200 -18.19 -10.29 -3.08
N ASP A 201 -18.35 -9.90 -4.34
CA ASP A 201 -18.80 -10.80 -5.39
C ASP A 201 -17.79 -11.94 -5.62
N LYS A 202 -18.30 -13.14 -5.93
CA LYS A 202 -17.51 -14.39 -6.05
C LYS A 202 -16.65 -14.73 -4.81
N ALA A 203 -17.16 -14.44 -3.62
CA ALA A 203 -16.53 -14.78 -2.32
C ALA A 203 -15.93 -16.21 -2.25
N LYS A 204 -16.59 -17.20 -2.87
CA LYS A 204 -16.16 -18.61 -2.87
C LYS A 204 -14.83 -18.88 -3.59
N GLN A 205 -14.36 -17.96 -4.43
CA GLN A 205 -13.08 -18.09 -5.15
C GLN A 205 -11.91 -17.48 -4.38
N LYS A 206 -12.16 -16.92 -3.19
CA LYS A 206 -11.12 -16.33 -2.35
C LYS A 206 -10.50 -17.36 -1.41
N GLU A 207 -9.31 -17.02 -0.94
CA GLU A 207 -8.59 -17.78 0.07
C GLU A 207 -9.43 -17.91 1.34
N ARG A 208 -9.25 -19.01 2.07
CA ARG A 208 -10.02 -19.29 3.30
C ARG A 208 -9.85 -18.22 4.37
N TYR A 209 -8.66 -17.61 4.44
CA TYR A 209 -8.39 -16.55 5.39
C TYR A 209 -9.01 -15.22 4.96
N ALA A 210 -9.42 -15.03 3.70
CA ALA A 210 -9.86 -13.74 3.18
C ALA A 210 -11.27 -13.38 3.66
N ARG A 211 -11.41 -12.16 4.16
CA ARG A 211 -12.67 -11.58 4.59
C ARG A 211 -13.46 -11.18 3.34
N VAL A 212 -14.65 -11.76 3.24
CA VAL A 212 -15.57 -11.54 2.12
C VAL A 212 -16.77 -10.68 2.49
N GLU A 213 -17.00 -10.47 3.80
CA GLU A 213 -18.11 -9.68 4.33
C GLU A 213 -17.62 -8.60 5.29
N PHE A 214 -18.12 -7.38 5.11
CA PHE A 214 -17.72 -6.20 5.87
C PHE A 214 -18.96 -5.50 6.40
N THR A 215 -18.98 -5.23 7.70
CA THR A 215 -20.03 -4.43 8.32
C THR A 215 -19.62 -2.97 8.31
N VAL A 216 -20.46 -2.12 7.73
CA VAL A 216 -20.24 -0.69 7.58
C VAL A 216 -21.31 0.05 8.37
N GLN A 217 -20.88 0.88 9.31
CA GLN A 217 -21.79 1.70 10.11
C GLN A 217 -21.70 3.16 9.67
N ARG A 218 -22.86 3.75 9.37
CA ARG A 218 -22.97 5.18 9.08
C ARG A 218 -22.98 5.98 10.37
N ARG A 219 -22.00 6.88 10.57
CA ARG A 219 -22.07 7.91 11.63
C ARG A 219 -22.90 9.10 11.16
N ARG A 220 -23.72 9.67 12.04
CA ARG A 220 -24.63 10.80 11.75
C ARG A 220 -23.97 12.19 11.87
N GLU A 221 -22.76 12.30 12.42
CA GLU A 221 -22.23 13.59 12.92
C GLU A 221 -21.30 14.38 11.99
N VAL A 222 -21.08 13.96 10.74
CA VAL A 222 -20.21 14.75 9.84
C VAL A 222 -20.90 14.91 8.48
N VAL A 223 -20.98 16.16 8.02
CA VAL A 223 -21.48 16.59 6.69
C VAL A 223 -20.70 15.89 5.54
N PHE A 224 -19.60 15.22 5.86
CA PHE A 224 -18.92 14.24 5.03
C PHE A 224 -19.24 12.82 5.52
N LEU A 225 -19.75 11.98 4.63
CA LEU A 225 -19.93 10.53 4.83
C LEU A 225 -18.60 9.89 5.24
N SER A 226 -18.33 9.88 6.54
CA SER A 226 -17.22 9.16 7.15
C SER A 226 -17.71 7.74 7.41
N VAL A 227 -17.43 6.86 6.45
CA VAL A 227 -17.70 5.43 6.57
C VAL A 227 -16.70 4.85 7.58
N ILE A 228 -17.19 4.48 8.76
CA ILE A 228 -16.42 3.60 9.64
C ILE A 228 -16.81 2.18 9.27
N VAL A 229 -15.84 1.44 8.74
CA VAL A 229 -15.92 -0.02 8.68
C VAL A 229 -15.80 -0.49 10.12
N VAL A 230 -16.94 -0.67 10.78
CA VAL A 230 -17.00 -1.28 12.11
C VAL A 230 -16.82 -2.78 11.88
N THR A 231 -15.58 -3.22 11.97
CA THR A 231 -15.22 -4.64 11.91
C THR A 231 -15.65 -5.32 13.21
N THR A 232 -16.93 -5.63 13.35
CA THR A 232 -17.36 -6.63 14.34
C THR A 232 -17.30 -8.01 13.70
N ALA A 233 -16.76 -8.97 14.45
CA ALA A 233 -16.86 -10.39 14.13
C ALA A 233 -18.24 -10.89 14.56
N THR A 234 -18.88 -11.69 13.71
CA THR A 234 -19.90 -12.66 14.11
C THR A 234 -19.33 -14.03 13.89
#